data_AF-A0A820MEQ9-F1
#
_entry.id   AF-A0A820MEQ9-F1
#
_cell.length_a   1.000
_cell.length_b   1.000
_cell.length_c   1.000
_cell.angle_alpha   90.00
_cell.angle_beta   90.00
_cell.angle_gamma   90.00
#
_symmetry.space_group_name_H-M   'P 1'
#
loop_
_entity.id
_entity.type
_entity.pdbx_description
1 polymer ?
#
loop_
_entity_poly.entity_id
_entity_poly.type
_entity_poly.pdbx_seq_one_letter_code
_entity_poly.pdbx_strand_id
1 'polypeptide(L)' 'QSLRNGEANLAVAGGANLNYTPETFFIASFIGAISPDGRSRSYSEDANGYAKGK' A
#
# COMPACT_ATOMS: atom_id res chain seq x y z
N GLN A 1 7.90 -4.50 20.05
CA GLN A 1 7.85 -4.66 21.51
C GLN A 1 9.24 -4.73 22.14
N SER A 2 10.17 -5.53 21.61
CA SER A 2 11.50 -5.76 22.20
C SER A 2 12.37 -4.52 22.47
N LEU A 3 12.31 -3.46 21.64
CA LEU A 3 12.95 -2.18 21.96
C LEU A 3 12.38 -1.53 23.24
N ARG A 4 11.06 -1.61 23.44
CA ARG A 4 10.37 -1.02 24.61
C ARG A 4 10.61 -1.82 25.89
N ASN A 5 10.77 -3.14 25.76
CA ASN A 5 11.07 -4.03 26.88
C ASN A 5 12.56 -4.04 27.26
N GLY A 6 13.44 -3.37 26.51
CA GLY A 6 14.89 -3.41 26.73
C GLY A 6 15.57 -4.72 26.29
N GLU A 7 14.87 -5.59 25.57
CA GLU A 7 15.39 -6.85 25.03
C GLU A 7 16.27 -6.63 23.80
N ALA A 8 16.12 -5.49 23.12
CA ALA A 8 16.95 -5.08 21.99
C ALA A 8 17.30 -3.59 22.12
N ASN A 9 18.56 -3.24 21.81
CA ASN A 9 19.03 -1.86 21.80
C ASN A 9 18.91 -1.19 20.42
N LEU A 10 18.67 -1.99 19.38
CA LEU A 10 18.46 -1.54 18.01
C LEU A 10 17.54 -2.51 17.28
N ALA A 11 16.66 -1.99 16.44
CA ALA A 11 15.88 -2.78 15.49
C ALA A 11 15.83 -2.05 14.15
N VAL A 12 16.00 -2.80 13.07
CA VAL A 12 15.83 -2.29 11.71
C VAL A 12 14.44 -2.69 11.23
N ALA A 13 13.63 -1.71 10.84
CA ALA A 13 12.31 -1.92 10.27
C ALA A 13 12.32 -1.44 8.82
N GLY A 14 11.87 -2.30 7.90
CA GLY A 14 11.77 -1.98 6.48
C GLY A 14 10.66 -2.79 5.82
N GLY A 15 10.34 -2.44 4.57
CA GLY A 15 9.35 -3.13 3.76
C GLY A 15 9.61 -2.88 2.28
N ALA A 16 9.21 -3.83 1.44
CA ALA A 16 9.28 -3.73 -0.02
C ALA A 16 7.96 -4.20 -0.63
N ASN A 17 7.54 -3.53 -1.70
CA ASN A 17 6.46 -3.98 -2.56
C ASN A 17 7.00 -3.99 -4.00
N LEU A 18 6.57 -4.95 -4.81
CA LEU A 18 6.95 -5.01 -6.22
C LEU A 18 5.75 -5.46 -7.06
N ASN A 19 5.48 -4.67 -8.10
CA ASN A 19 4.43 -4.96 -9.08
C ASN A 19 5.04 -5.49 -10.37
N TYR A 20 5.49 -6.75 -10.32
CA TYR A 20 6.18 -7.38 -11.46
C TYR A 20 5.23 -7.88 -12.54
N THR A 21 4.04 -8.37 -12.16
CA THR A 21 3.02 -8.85 -13.09
C THR A 21 1.73 -8.03 -12.97
N PRO A 22 0.95 -7.91 -14.05
CA PRO A 22 -0.27 -7.10 -14.06
C PRO A 22 -1.45 -7.77 -13.36
N GLU A 23 -1.39 -9.06 -13.05
CA GLU A 23 -2.51 -9.85 -12.54
C GLU A 23 -3.14 -9.26 -11.26
N THR A 24 -2.30 -8.89 -10.29
CA THR A 24 -2.80 -8.27 -9.05
C THR A 24 -3.37 -6.87 -9.28
N PHE A 25 -2.92 -6.14 -10.30
CA PHE A 25 -3.56 -4.89 -10.69
C PHE A 25 -4.92 -5.15 -11.34
N PHE A 26 -5.03 -6.16 -12.21
CA PHE A 26 -6.29 -6.53 -12.85
C PHE A 26 -7.35 -6.95 -11.83
N ILE A 27 -6.99 -7.81 -10.87
CA ILE A 27 -7.91 -8.24 -9.81
C ILE A 27 -8.35 -7.03 -8.96
N ALA A 28 -7.42 -6.16 -8.56
CA ALA A 28 -7.72 -4.97 -7.77
C ALA A 28 -8.65 -4.00 -8.52
N SER A 29 -8.43 -3.83 -9.83
CA SER A 29 -9.31 -3.03 -10.69
C SER A 29 -10.68 -3.67 -10.85
N PHE A 30 -10.76 -5.00 -11.01
CA PHE A 30 -12.01 -5.74 -11.15
C PHE A 30 -12.90 -5.61 -9.91
N ILE A 31 -12.31 -5.61 -8.71
CA ILE A 31 -13.05 -5.38 -7.46
C ILE A 31 -13.29 -3.89 -7.14
N GLY A 32 -12.94 -2.98 -8.06
CA GLY A 32 -13.16 -1.54 -7.89
C GLY A 32 -12.23 -0.84 -6.90
N ALA A 33 -11.09 -1.45 -6.54
CA ALA A 33 -10.17 -0.88 -5.56
C ALA A 33 -9.22 0.18 -6.14
N ILE A 34 -8.96 0.13 -7.45
CA ILE A 34 -8.03 1.03 -8.14
C ILE A 34 -8.76 2.27 -8.66
N SER A 35 -8.19 3.45 -8.38
CA SER A 35 -8.68 4.68 -8.99
C SER A 35 -8.41 4.71 -10.50
N PRO A 36 -9.40 5.03 -11.35
CA PRO A 36 -9.22 5.13 -12.80
C PRO A 36 -8.21 6.20 -13.24
N ASP A 37 -8.03 7.24 -12.43
CA ASP A 37 -7.08 8.32 -12.70
C ASP A 37 -5.69 8.08 -12.06
N GLY A 38 -5.53 6.94 -11.37
CA GLY A 38 -4.28 6.55 -10.74
C GLY A 38 -3.86 7.43 -9.57
N ARG A 39 -4.78 8.13 -8.90
CA ARG A 39 -4.49 8.97 -7.73
C ARG A 39 -5.28 8.54 -6.51
N SER A 40 -4.59 8.40 -5.38
CA SER A 40 -5.24 8.27 -4.08
C SER A 40 -5.68 9.64 -3.57
N ARG A 41 -6.99 9.91 -3.60
CA ARG A 41 -7.57 11.16 -3.07
C ARG A 41 -7.95 11.00 -1.60
N SER A 42 -6.95 10.86 -0.73
CA SER A 42 -7.15 10.57 0.70
C SER A 42 -8.11 11.58 1.36
N TYR A 43 -9.21 11.05 1.91
CA TYR A 43 -10.24 11.80 2.64
C TYR A 43 -11.02 12.84 1.82
N SER A 44 -10.93 12.78 0.50
CA SER A 44 -11.71 13.65 -0.38
C SER A 44 -13.12 13.11 -0.62
N GLU A 45 -14.08 14.00 -0.85
CA GLU A 45 -15.45 13.64 -1.24
C GLU A 45 -15.50 12.89 -2.58
N ASP A 46 -14.55 13.18 -3.47
CA ASP A 46 -14.41 12.56 -4.79
C ASP A 46 -13.48 11.34 -4.81
N ALA A 47 -13.20 10.74 -3.65
CA ALA A 47 -12.36 9.54 -3.55
C ALA A 47 -12.98 8.35 -4.28
N ASN A 48 -12.25 7.80 -5.25
CA ASN A 48 -12.74 6.80 -6.20
C ASN A 48 -11.84 5.57 -6.33
N GLY A 49 -11.08 5.24 -5.28
CA GLY A 49 -10.09 4.16 -5.24
C GLY A 49 -8.70 4.65 -4.86
N TYR A 50 -7.72 3.75 -4.84
CA TYR A 50 -6.32 4.08 -4.55
C TYR A 50 -5.40 3.87 -5.76
N ALA A 51 -4.28 4.57 -5.76
CA ALA A 51 -3.19 4.39 -6.70
C ALA A 51 -2.26 3.27 -6.21
N LYS A 52 -1.98 2.27 -7.06
CA LYS A 52 -1.04 1.20 -6.69
C LYS A 52 0.38 1.75 -6.65
N GLY A 53 1.06 1.55 -5.51
CA GLY A 53 2.48 1.88 -5.34
C GLY A 53 3.37 0.99 -6.19
N LYS A 54 4.67 1.31 -6.27
CA LYS A 54 5.65 0.44 -6.92
C LYS A 54 6.00 -0.74 -6.03
#